data_AF-A0A424YM14-F1
#
_entry.id   AF-A0A424YM14-F1
#
_cell.length_a   1.000
_cell.length_b   1.000
_cell.length_c   1.000
_cell.angle_alpha   90.00
_cell.angle_beta   90.00
_cell.angle_gamma   90.00
#
_symmetry.space_group_name_H-M   'P 1'
#
loop_
_entity.id
_entity.type
_entity.pdbx_description
1 polymer ?
#
loop_
_entity_poly.entity_id
_entity_poly.type
_entity_poly.pdbx_seq_one_letter_code
_entity_poly.pdbx_strand_id
1 'polypeptide(L)'
;MSGIAGSFQFQIGSPDRDLVRNMSEVLRHRGPDGGGIFSSGRVCLAHRRLAILDLSDAGRQPMANENGTLWMVYNGELFNYPELRTELIRSGHRFTTETDAEVILHAYEEWGRDCLSRFNGMWAFAIYNTHDETLFCARDRFGIKPFYYTRVDGGILFASEIKALLLHPMVGREPDDEMVRTFLAWGIHDHTDRTMFAGVHQIRGGHSITFLPSGEEEYECYFDPDVSSETASDPETGKKASGTLNHLLEDAIRLRLRSDVPVGTCLSGGINSATVTALINRLIRTESPDSVGDVQKTFSAQVADPGSEERGSMDSILDATGAANERIFPGPAGFRDDVADMLYMMDEPFGSLACYSQYCVMREAGRHVKVVLDSHGADEELAGYIGYLPALGREFLAGGHYLKALSVWYQVFRRHFSFFLDAKAQRAIQRRRRRCIRGEIPSINRYSGTL
;
A
#
# COMPACT_ATOMS: atom_id res chain seq x y z
N MET A 1 2.72 5.10 9.79
CA MET A 1 2.31 3.66 9.74
C MET A 1 3.32 2.88 10.53
N SER A 2 2.99 1.83 11.28
CA SER A 2 3.99 1.05 12.03
C SER A 2 5.14 0.47 11.18
N GLY A 3 6.20 0.02 11.84
CA GLY A 3 7.34 -0.67 11.22
C GLY A 3 7.58 -2.03 11.88
N ILE A 4 7.82 -3.06 11.07
CA ILE A 4 8.21 -4.39 11.54
C ILE A 4 9.64 -4.70 11.10
N ALA A 5 10.37 -5.44 11.93
CA ALA A 5 11.68 -5.99 11.62
C ALA A 5 11.90 -7.30 12.38
N GLY A 6 12.73 -8.18 11.85
CA GLY A 6 13.11 -9.37 12.59
C GLY A 6 14.10 -10.26 11.88
N SER A 7 14.47 -11.32 12.59
CA SER A 7 15.38 -12.36 12.13
C SER A 7 14.84 -13.73 12.52
N PHE A 8 15.01 -14.72 11.65
CA PHE A 8 14.67 -16.12 11.89
C PHE A 8 15.84 -17.03 11.51
N GLN A 9 16.28 -17.88 12.43
CA GLN A 9 17.48 -18.72 12.28
C GLN A 9 17.13 -20.19 11.99
N PHE A 10 17.74 -20.78 10.98
CA PHE A 10 17.58 -22.18 10.59
C PHE A 10 18.30 -23.15 11.54
N GLN A 11 19.22 -22.66 12.37
CA GLN A 11 19.75 -23.40 13.50
C GLN A 11 19.34 -22.74 14.81
N ILE A 12 19.09 -23.56 15.83
CA ILE A 12 18.81 -23.04 17.17
C ILE A 12 20.06 -22.31 17.65
N GLY A 13 19.91 -21.02 17.91
CA GLY A 13 20.94 -20.11 18.38
C GLY A 13 20.27 -18.87 18.94
N SER A 14 21.05 -17.91 19.44
CA SER A 14 20.48 -16.60 19.82
C SER A 14 20.56 -15.67 18.62
N PRO A 15 19.44 -15.33 17.96
CA PRO A 15 19.45 -14.31 16.93
C PRO A 15 20.04 -13.00 17.48
N ASP A 16 20.75 -12.26 16.62
CA ASP A 16 21.39 -11.01 17.00
C ASP A 16 20.34 -9.94 17.34
N ARG A 17 20.01 -9.89 18.63
CA ARG A 17 19.03 -8.97 19.20
C ARG A 17 19.45 -7.51 19.05
N ASP A 18 20.75 -7.23 19.02
CA ASP A 18 21.26 -5.86 18.90
C ASP A 18 21.14 -5.38 17.45
N LEU A 19 21.42 -6.25 16.47
CA LEU A 19 21.10 -5.99 15.07
C LEU A 19 19.60 -5.70 14.89
N VAL A 20 18.72 -6.58 15.36
CA VAL A 20 17.26 -6.40 15.19
C VAL A 20 16.76 -5.12 15.90
N ARG A 21 17.37 -4.75 17.03
CA ARG A 21 17.10 -3.46 17.67
C ARG A 21 17.49 -2.29 16.76
N ASN A 22 18.68 -2.32 16.15
CA ASN A 22 19.14 -1.27 15.24
C ASN A 22 18.28 -1.21 13.97
N MET A 23 17.86 -2.35 13.43
CA MET A 23 16.87 -2.44 12.34
C MET A 23 15.56 -1.76 12.72
N SER A 24 15.10 -1.95 13.96
CA SER A 24 13.91 -1.27 14.47
C SER A 24 14.12 0.23 14.65
N GLU A 25 15.29 0.70 15.11
CA GLU A 25 15.59 2.13 15.28
C GLU A 25 15.52 2.91 13.96
N VAL A 26 16.05 2.35 12.85
CA VAL A 26 15.97 3.03 11.54
C VAL A 26 14.55 3.11 10.98
N LEU A 27 13.61 2.35 11.55
CA LEU A 27 12.18 2.39 11.23
C LEU A 27 11.37 3.31 12.16
N ARG A 28 12.01 4.09 13.05
CA ARG A 28 11.30 4.92 14.04
C ARG A 28 10.37 5.96 13.42
N HIS A 29 10.68 6.47 12.22
CA HIS A 29 9.81 7.41 11.49
C HIS A 29 8.44 6.81 11.13
N ARG A 30 8.37 5.49 10.99
CA ARG A 30 7.14 4.76 10.75
C ARG A 30 6.24 4.77 12.00
N GLY A 31 6.80 4.31 13.11
CA GLY A 31 6.09 4.16 14.39
C GLY A 31 6.77 4.90 15.54
N PRO A 32 6.50 6.21 15.71
CA PRO A 32 7.14 7.03 16.73
C PRO A 32 6.54 6.88 18.14
N ASP A 33 5.36 6.27 18.28
CA ASP A 33 4.61 6.23 19.55
C ASP A 33 5.13 5.16 20.53
N GLY A 34 5.82 4.14 20.02
CA GLY A 34 6.36 3.09 20.88
C GLY A 34 7.13 2.03 20.12
N GLY A 35 7.70 1.07 20.85
CA GLY A 35 8.37 -0.07 20.25
C GLY A 35 8.54 -1.21 21.22
N GLY A 36 8.82 -2.39 20.67
CA GLY A 36 9.03 -3.61 21.43
C GLY A 36 9.99 -4.54 20.71
N ILE A 37 10.60 -5.45 21.47
CA ILE A 37 11.45 -6.50 20.95
C ILE A 37 11.19 -7.79 21.72
N PHE A 38 11.06 -8.87 20.98
CA PHE A 38 10.94 -10.23 21.49
C PHE A 38 12.07 -11.06 20.90
N SER A 39 12.64 -11.96 21.69
CA SER A 39 13.63 -12.92 21.19
C SER A 39 13.47 -14.22 21.96
N SER A 40 13.33 -15.32 21.22
CA SER A 40 13.19 -16.66 21.78
C SER A 40 13.57 -17.69 20.73
N GLY A 41 14.36 -18.69 21.12
CA GLY A 41 14.83 -19.74 20.21
C GLY A 41 15.39 -19.14 18.93
N ARG A 42 14.77 -19.45 17.79
CA ARG A 42 15.22 -19.06 16.46
C ARG A 42 14.86 -17.64 16.04
N VAL A 43 13.98 -16.96 16.77
CA VAL A 43 13.39 -15.70 16.31
C VAL A 43 13.83 -14.50 17.15
N CYS A 44 14.03 -13.37 16.49
CA CYS A 44 13.97 -12.06 17.13
C CYS A 44 13.04 -11.17 16.32
N LEU A 45 12.00 -10.64 16.96
CA LEU A 45 10.98 -9.80 16.37
C LEU A 45 11.05 -8.42 17.00
N ALA A 46 10.94 -7.36 16.20
CA ALA A 46 10.84 -6.00 16.67
C ALA A 46 9.75 -5.23 15.93
N HIS A 47 9.15 -4.28 16.64
CA HIS A 47 8.07 -3.46 16.12
C HIS A 47 8.26 -2.00 16.55
N ARG A 48 7.84 -1.09 15.66
CA ARG A 48 7.67 0.35 15.89
C ARG A 48 6.22 0.69 15.69
N ARG A 49 5.60 1.25 16.73
CA ARG A 49 4.16 1.48 16.78
C ARG A 49 3.81 2.90 16.37
N LEU A 50 2.90 3.04 15.41
CA LEU A 50 2.02 4.20 15.32
C LEU A 50 0.67 3.77 15.90
N ALA A 51 0.28 4.32 17.05
CA ALA A 51 -0.96 3.94 17.73
C ALA A 51 -2.16 4.64 17.06
N ILE A 52 -3.02 3.84 16.42
CA ILE A 52 -4.23 4.26 15.68
C ILE A 52 -5.49 3.70 16.34
N LEU A 53 -5.50 2.39 16.61
CA LEU A 53 -6.52 1.70 17.41
C LEU A 53 -5.93 1.29 18.76
N ASP A 54 -6.76 1.39 19.81
CA ASP A 54 -6.45 1.15 21.22
C ASP A 54 -5.15 1.85 21.64
N LEU A 55 -5.24 3.13 22.01
CA LEU A 55 -4.07 3.95 22.33
C LEU A 55 -3.34 3.54 23.63
N SER A 56 -3.85 2.53 24.34
CA SER A 56 -3.22 2.01 25.54
C SER A 56 -1.96 1.21 25.22
N ASP A 57 -1.17 0.92 26.26
CA ASP A 57 0.00 0.04 26.14
C ASP A 57 -0.35 -1.43 25.92
N ALA A 58 -1.64 -1.81 26.00
CA ALA A 58 -2.08 -3.18 25.75
C ALA A 58 -1.85 -3.59 24.29
N GLY A 59 -2.02 -2.66 23.34
CA GLY A 59 -1.75 -2.87 21.92
C GLY A 59 -0.27 -2.90 21.50
N ARG A 60 0.66 -3.07 22.44
CA ARG A 60 2.10 -3.18 22.14
C ARG A 60 2.42 -4.48 21.40
N GLN A 61 3.41 -4.40 20.53
CA GLN A 61 3.94 -5.55 19.79
C GLN A 61 5.47 -5.61 19.94
N PRO A 62 6.12 -6.79 19.79
CA PRO A 62 5.56 -8.08 19.41
C PRO A 62 4.47 -8.61 20.37
N MET A 63 3.36 -9.07 19.80
CA MET A 63 2.16 -9.50 20.55
C MET A 63 2.11 -11.02 20.63
N ALA A 64 1.72 -11.55 21.78
CA ALA A 64 1.57 -12.98 22.01
C ALA A 64 0.11 -13.37 22.20
N ASN A 65 -0.25 -14.61 21.86
CA ASN A 65 -1.52 -15.19 22.27
C ASN A 65 -1.47 -15.53 23.79
N GLU A 66 -2.58 -15.98 24.37
CA GLU A 66 -2.75 -16.06 25.83
C GLU A 66 -1.75 -17.01 26.51
N ASN A 67 -1.29 -18.04 25.80
CA ASN A 67 -0.32 -19.02 26.29
C ASN A 67 1.13 -18.78 25.79
N GLY A 68 1.35 -17.75 24.98
CA GLY A 68 2.66 -17.39 24.44
C GLY A 68 3.22 -18.36 23.39
N THR A 69 2.38 -19.19 22.78
CA THR A 69 2.82 -20.11 21.70
C THR A 69 2.91 -19.45 20.33
N LEU A 70 2.23 -18.33 20.14
CA LEU A 70 2.29 -17.53 18.91
C LEU A 70 2.80 -16.13 19.25
N TRP A 71 3.70 -15.60 18.43
CA TRP A 71 4.24 -14.24 18.56
C TRP A 71 4.18 -13.50 17.24
N MET A 72 3.59 -12.32 17.22
CA MET A 72 3.36 -11.56 15.99
C MET A 72 3.98 -10.17 16.02
N VAL A 73 4.48 -9.75 14.86
CA VAL A 73 4.64 -8.34 14.50
C VAL A 73 3.81 -8.00 13.27
N TYR A 74 3.15 -6.87 13.28
CA TYR A 74 2.12 -6.49 12.31
C TYR A 74 2.18 -4.98 12.02
N ASN A 75 2.15 -4.65 10.73
CA ASN A 75 1.97 -3.31 10.20
C ASN A 75 0.76 -3.30 9.28
N GLY A 76 -0.34 -2.70 9.70
CA GLY A 76 -1.55 -2.69 8.90
C GLY A 76 -2.73 -2.02 9.55
N GLU A 77 -3.89 -2.23 8.94
CA GLU A 77 -5.21 -2.02 9.51
C GLU A 77 -6.14 -3.14 8.99
N LEU A 78 -6.78 -3.89 9.89
CA LEU A 78 -7.80 -4.90 9.57
C LEU A 78 -9.18 -4.29 9.81
N PHE A 79 -9.82 -3.77 8.78
CA PHE A 79 -11.04 -2.99 8.90
C PHE A 79 -12.24 -3.77 9.43
N ASN A 80 -12.33 -5.09 9.14
CA ASN A 80 -13.38 -5.97 9.65
C ASN A 80 -13.03 -6.65 10.99
N TYR A 81 -12.10 -6.08 11.76
CA TYR A 81 -11.71 -6.63 13.06
C TYR A 81 -12.88 -6.76 14.06
N PRO A 82 -13.88 -5.85 14.14
CA PRO A 82 -14.98 -6.01 15.11
C PRO A 82 -15.86 -7.22 14.79
N GLU A 83 -16.11 -7.45 13.51
CA GLU A 83 -16.88 -8.60 13.03
C GLU A 83 -16.12 -9.91 13.32
N LEU A 84 -14.85 -9.99 12.95
CA LEU A 84 -14.02 -11.17 13.19
C LEU A 84 -13.78 -11.45 14.67
N ARG A 85 -13.58 -10.41 15.49
CA ARG A 85 -13.49 -10.54 16.95
C ARG A 85 -14.74 -11.21 17.52
N THR A 86 -15.92 -10.83 17.04
CA THR A 86 -17.18 -11.44 17.48
C THR A 86 -17.27 -12.92 17.12
N GLU A 87 -16.79 -13.32 15.94
CA GLU A 87 -16.69 -14.72 15.54
C GLU A 87 -15.71 -15.50 16.44
N LEU A 88 -14.52 -14.96 16.66
CA LEU A 88 -13.48 -15.61 17.47
C LEU A 88 -13.87 -15.75 18.94
N ILE A 89 -14.56 -14.77 19.53
CA ILE A 89 -15.12 -14.89 20.88
C ILE A 89 -16.12 -16.05 20.95
N ARG A 90 -16.93 -16.28 19.90
CA ARG A 90 -17.86 -17.42 19.84
C ARG A 90 -17.14 -18.76 19.66
N SER A 91 -15.97 -18.78 19.00
CA SER A 91 -15.07 -19.94 18.96
C SER A 91 -14.33 -20.18 20.28
N GLY A 92 -14.33 -19.22 21.21
CA GLY A 92 -13.79 -19.39 22.57
C GLY A 92 -12.52 -18.59 22.88
N HIS A 93 -12.03 -17.76 21.96
CA HIS A 93 -10.84 -16.92 22.17
C HIS A 93 -11.09 -15.82 23.19
N ARG A 94 -10.04 -15.41 23.92
CA ARG A 94 -10.12 -14.40 24.98
C ARG A 94 -9.20 -13.23 24.68
N PHE A 95 -9.82 -12.13 24.29
CA PHE A 95 -9.11 -10.90 23.99
C PHE A 95 -8.76 -10.11 25.27
N THR A 96 -7.61 -9.48 25.23
CA THR A 96 -7.02 -8.63 26.29
C THR A 96 -6.85 -7.17 25.85
N THR A 97 -6.92 -6.91 24.55
CA THR A 97 -6.82 -5.59 23.91
C THR A 97 -8.06 -5.31 23.06
N GLU A 98 -8.19 -4.08 22.56
CA GLU A 98 -9.19 -3.73 21.54
C GLU A 98 -8.57 -3.54 20.15
N THR A 99 -7.32 -3.97 19.97
CA THR A 99 -6.61 -3.86 18.69
C THR A 99 -7.07 -4.89 17.67
N ASP A 100 -6.96 -4.49 16.42
CA ASP A 100 -7.07 -5.36 15.26
C ASP A 100 -5.91 -6.38 15.17
N ALA A 101 -4.73 -6.05 15.71
CA ALA A 101 -3.58 -6.94 15.81
C ALA A 101 -3.91 -8.25 16.56
N GLU A 102 -4.61 -8.16 17.69
CA GLU A 102 -4.99 -9.36 18.46
C GLU A 102 -5.99 -10.23 17.68
N VAL A 103 -6.84 -9.62 16.85
CA VAL A 103 -7.76 -10.34 15.96
C VAL A 103 -7.00 -11.13 14.90
N ILE A 104 -5.94 -10.57 14.31
CA ILE A 104 -5.09 -11.31 13.37
C ILE A 104 -4.45 -12.52 14.04
N LEU A 105 -3.94 -12.34 15.26
CA LEU A 105 -3.26 -13.41 15.99
C LEU A 105 -4.20 -14.58 16.31
N HIS A 106 -5.39 -14.30 16.83
CA HIS A 106 -6.40 -15.34 17.09
C HIS A 106 -7.00 -15.92 15.81
N ALA A 107 -7.14 -15.13 14.75
CA ALA A 107 -7.60 -15.66 13.46
C ALA A 107 -6.61 -16.68 12.89
N TYR A 108 -5.30 -16.44 13.03
CA TYR A 108 -4.28 -17.43 12.67
C TYR A 108 -4.29 -18.64 13.62
N GLU A 109 -4.52 -18.43 14.91
CA GLU A 109 -4.64 -19.53 15.88
C GLU A 109 -5.81 -20.47 15.55
N GLU A 110 -6.97 -19.91 15.18
CA GLU A 110 -8.20 -20.67 14.86
C GLU A 110 -8.17 -21.30 13.46
N TRP A 111 -7.77 -20.52 12.44
CA TRP A 111 -7.93 -20.90 11.04
C TRP A 111 -6.61 -21.14 10.32
N GLY A 112 -5.46 -21.00 10.97
CA GLY A 112 -4.15 -21.11 10.33
C GLY A 112 -4.02 -20.12 9.16
N ARG A 113 -3.49 -20.59 8.03
CA ARG A 113 -3.26 -19.76 6.83
C ARG A 113 -4.56 -19.30 6.17
N ASP A 114 -5.66 -20.03 6.35
CA ASP A 114 -6.97 -19.72 5.75
C ASP A 114 -7.58 -18.42 6.28
N CYS A 115 -7.05 -17.89 7.41
CA CYS A 115 -7.46 -16.59 7.94
C CYS A 115 -7.31 -15.45 6.93
N LEU A 116 -6.33 -15.52 6.02
CA LEU A 116 -6.06 -14.49 5.01
C LEU A 116 -7.26 -14.23 4.08
N SER A 117 -8.04 -15.27 3.79
CA SER A 117 -9.25 -15.16 2.96
C SER A 117 -10.36 -14.34 3.63
N ARG A 118 -10.36 -14.26 4.97
CA ARG A 118 -11.37 -13.59 5.79
C ARG A 118 -11.05 -12.12 6.08
N PHE A 119 -9.82 -11.71 5.86
CA PHE A 119 -9.38 -10.35 6.19
C PHE A 119 -9.90 -9.33 5.17
N ASN A 120 -10.36 -8.19 5.65
CA ASN A 120 -10.60 -6.98 4.87
C ASN A 120 -9.74 -5.87 5.45
N GLY A 121 -8.66 -5.51 4.77
CA GLY A 121 -7.62 -4.66 5.35
C GLY A 121 -6.42 -4.46 4.44
N MET A 122 -5.41 -3.81 5.00
CA MET A 122 -4.06 -3.68 4.44
C MET A 122 -3.06 -4.12 5.50
N TRP A 123 -2.09 -4.98 5.18
CA TRP A 123 -1.26 -5.62 6.19
C TRP A 123 0.05 -6.14 5.64
N ALA A 124 1.03 -6.15 6.53
CA ALA A 124 2.26 -6.92 6.45
C ALA A 124 2.53 -7.45 7.86
N PHE A 125 2.60 -8.76 8.04
CA PHE A 125 2.88 -9.35 9.36
C PHE A 125 3.81 -10.56 9.27
N ALA A 126 4.39 -10.89 10.42
CA ALA A 126 5.12 -12.13 10.66
C ALA A 126 4.65 -12.74 11.99
N ILE A 127 4.23 -14.01 11.97
CA ILE A 127 3.78 -14.80 13.12
C ILE A 127 4.77 -15.96 13.31
N TYR A 128 5.42 -15.99 14.47
CA TYR A 128 6.27 -17.09 14.90
C TYR A 128 5.45 -18.07 15.73
N ASN A 129 5.48 -19.35 15.36
CA ASN A 129 4.88 -20.43 16.12
C ASN A 129 5.96 -21.18 16.89
N THR A 130 5.86 -21.20 18.22
CA THR A 130 6.87 -21.83 19.08
C THR A 130 6.79 -23.35 19.08
N HIS A 131 5.68 -23.95 18.64
CA HIS A 131 5.48 -25.40 18.66
C HIS A 131 6.20 -26.09 17.49
N ASP A 132 5.98 -25.59 16.26
CA ASP A 132 6.63 -26.12 15.05
C ASP A 132 7.89 -25.32 14.66
N GLU A 133 8.19 -24.25 15.40
CA GLU A 133 9.32 -23.35 15.17
C GLU A 133 9.30 -22.67 13.79
N THR A 134 8.12 -22.43 13.22
CA THR A 134 7.96 -21.80 11.91
C THR A 134 7.71 -20.29 11.99
N LEU A 135 8.09 -19.56 10.93
CA LEU A 135 7.74 -18.15 10.76
C LEU A 135 6.82 -17.98 9.55
N PHE A 136 5.55 -17.69 9.80
CA PHE A 136 4.56 -17.39 8.77
C PHE A 136 4.48 -15.89 8.52
N CYS A 137 4.70 -15.47 7.27
CA CYS A 137 4.68 -14.08 6.85
C CYS A 137 3.63 -13.89 5.76
N ALA A 138 2.88 -12.78 5.80
CA ALA A 138 1.91 -12.46 4.77
C ALA A 138 1.86 -10.96 4.47
N ARG A 139 1.58 -10.64 3.21
CA ARG A 139 1.37 -9.27 2.72
C ARG A 139 0.01 -9.18 2.04
N ASP A 140 -0.71 -8.09 2.26
CA ASP A 140 -2.08 -7.89 1.79
C ASP A 140 -2.25 -8.04 0.27
N ARG A 141 -3.51 -8.18 -0.15
CA ARG A 141 -3.94 -8.49 -1.51
C ARG A 141 -3.28 -7.66 -2.61
N PHE A 142 -3.00 -6.39 -2.34
CA PHE A 142 -2.43 -5.46 -3.32
C PHE A 142 -1.03 -4.97 -2.92
N GLY A 143 -0.44 -5.53 -1.87
CA GLY A 143 0.88 -5.13 -1.38
C GLY A 143 0.93 -3.71 -0.81
N ILE A 144 -0.17 -3.20 -0.26
CA ILE A 144 -0.27 -1.82 0.26
C ILE A 144 0.76 -1.58 1.38
N LYS A 145 0.93 -2.55 2.29
CA LYS A 145 1.97 -2.47 3.33
C LYS A 145 3.24 -3.18 2.86
N PRO A 146 4.42 -2.57 3.02
CA PRO A 146 5.66 -3.16 2.54
C PRO A 146 6.15 -4.30 3.45
N PHE A 147 6.70 -5.35 2.83
CA PHE A 147 7.38 -6.46 3.50
C PHE A 147 8.55 -6.92 2.62
N TYR A 148 9.78 -6.67 3.09
CA TYR A 148 11.02 -7.08 2.44
C TYR A 148 11.74 -8.13 3.27
N TYR A 149 12.47 -9.03 2.63
CA TYR A 149 13.27 -10.04 3.28
C TYR A 149 14.55 -10.36 2.48
N THR A 150 15.52 -10.96 3.16
CA THR A 150 16.77 -11.44 2.56
C THR A 150 17.23 -12.69 3.30
N ARG A 151 17.86 -13.61 2.56
CA ARG A 151 18.65 -14.70 3.15
C ARG A 151 19.98 -14.16 3.64
N VAL A 152 20.41 -14.62 4.80
CA VAL A 152 21.75 -14.42 5.37
C VAL A 152 22.28 -15.76 5.86
N ASP A 153 23.58 -15.87 6.18
CA ASP A 153 24.15 -17.15 6.62
C ASP A 153 23.40 -17.70 7.83
N GLY A 154 22.71 -18.82 7.63
CA GLY A 154 21.97 -19.52 8.68
C GLY A 154 20.56 -18.99 8.96
N GLY A 155 20.01 -18.05 8.18
CA GLY A 155 18.66 -17.57 8.44
C GLY A 155 18.10 -16.54 7.45
N ILE A 156 17.04 -15.87 7.90
CA ILE A 156 16.30 -14.84 7.18
C ILE A 156 16.27 -13.57 8.02
N LEU A 157 16.40 -12.42 7.36
CA LEU A 157 16.03 -11.11 7.90
C LEU A 157 14.81 -10.59 7.15
N PHE A 158 13.92 -9.92 7.86
CA PHE A 158 12.78 -9.22 7.26
C PHE A 158 12.57 -7.84 7.87
N ALA A 159 11.98 -6.93 7.10
CA ALA A 159 11.64 -5.59 7.56
C ALA A 159 10.57 -4.91 6.67
N SER A 160 9.95 -3.85 7.19
CA SER A 160 9.08 -2.98 6.39
C SER A 160 9.82 -2.14 5.34
N GLU A 161 11.13 -1.93 5.48
CA GLU A 161 11.91 -1.07 4.58
C GLU A 161 13.31 -1.68 4.36
N ILE A 162 13.84 -1.55 3.14
CA ILE A 162 15.08 -2.20 2.70
C ILE A 162 16.26 -1.69 3.53
N LYS A 163 16.30 -0.39 3.84
CA LYS A 163 17.33 0.23 4.69
C LYS A 163 17.59 -0.48 6.02
N ALA A 164 16.58 -1.15 6.60
CA ALA A 164 16.75 -1.92 7.82
C ALA A 164 17.57 -3.20 7.56
N LEU A 165 17.31 -3.90 6.45
CA LEU A 165 18.05 -5.11 6.07
C LEU A 165 19.53 -4.81 5.77
N LEU A 166 19.81 -3.65 5.17
CA LEU A 166 21.17 -3.19 4.83
C LEU A 166 22.08 -2.93 6.05
N LEU A 167 21.57 -3.05 7.28
CA LEU A 167 22.39 -2.97 8.50
C LEU A 167 23.15 -4.27 8.77
N HIS A 168 22.70 -5.40 8.23
CA HIS A 168 23.42 -6.66 8.38
C HIS A 168 24.66 -6.66 7.45
N PRO A 169 25.88 -6.96 7.95
CA PRO A 169 27.11 -6.83 7.15
C PRO A 169 27.17 -7.65 5.86
N MET A 170 26.44 -8.76 5.81
CA MET A 170 26.35 -9.61 4.60
C MET A 170 25.35 -9.11 3.56
N VAL A 171 24.46 -8.18 3.91
CA VAL A 171 23.47 -7.65 2.96
C VAL A 171 24.13 -6.50 2.22
N GLY A 172 24.55 -6.79 0.98
CA GLY A 172 25.23 -5.84 0.11
C GLY A 172 24.33 -4.68 -0.33
N ARG A 173 24.94 -3.56 -0.71
CA ARG A 173 24.29 -2.44 -1.41
C ARG A 173 24.46 -2.53 -2.92
N GLU A 174 24.74 -3.72 -3.42
CA GLU A 174 24.94 -3.94 -4.83
C GLU A 174 23.59 -3.82 -5.56
N PRO A 175 23.54 -3.10 -6.68
CA PRO A 175 22.31 -2.98 -7.44
C PRO A 175 21.96 -4.33 -8.07
N ASP A 176 20.68 -4.68 -8.03
CA ASP A 176 20.14 -5.69 -8.93
C ASP A 176 20.08 -5.11 -10.34
N ASP A 177 21.11 -5.43 -11.10
CA ASP A 177 21.38 -4.91 -12.43
C ASP A 177 20.21 -5.11 -13.41
N GLU A 178 19.49 -6.23 -13.30
CA GLU A 178 18.33 -6.52 -14.14
C GLU A 178 17.14 -5.65 -13.75
N MET A 179 16.86 -5.52 -12.45
CA MET A 179 15.77 -4.68 -11.94
C MET A 179 16.02 -3.20 -12.26
N VAL A 180 17.25 -2.72 -12.11
CA VAL A 180 17.64 -1.35 -12.48
C VAL A 180 17.48 -1.10 -13.98
N ARG A 181 17.99 -2.00 -14.84
CA ARG A 181 17.82 -1.88 -16.31
C ARG A 181 16.36 -1.84 -16.70
N THR A 182 15.56 -2.69 -16.06
CA THR A 182 14.12 -2.80 -16.29
C THR A 182 13.39 -1.50 -15.92
N PHE A 183 13.67 -0.96 -14.73
CA PHE A 183 13.14 0.33 -14.31
C PHE A 183 13.53 1.46 -15.27
N LEU A 184 14.81 1.54 -15.67
CA LEU A 184 15.26 2.57 -16.61
C LEU A 184 14.63 2.44 -18.00
N ALA A 185 14.33 1.22 -18.44
CA ALA A 185 13.74 0.94 -19.75
C ALA A 185 12.22 1.17 -19.80
N TRP A 186 11.51 0.82 -18.72
CA TRP A 186 10.04 0.72 -18.70
C TRP A 186 9.35 1.59 -17.64
N GLY A 187 10.06 2.03 -16.61
CA GLY A 187 9.51 2.78 -15.47
C GLY A 187 8.55 1.95 -14.63
N ILE A 188 8.81 0.66 -14.47
CA ILE A 188 7.97 -0.30 -13.74
C ILE A 188 8.68 -0.72 -12.46
N HIS A 189 7.93 -0.75 -11.35
CA HIS A 189 8.32 -1.30 -10.05
C HIS A 189 7.50 -2.56 -9.77
N ASP A 190 7.92 -3.35 -8.78
CA ASP A 190 7.12 -4.42 -8.15
C ASP A 190 6.47 -5.43 -9.10
N HIS A 191 7.09 -5.66 -10.26
CA HIS A 191 6.63 -6.64 -11.26
C HIS A 191 7.18 -8.05 -11.02
N THR A 192 8.05 -8.20 -10.01
CA THR A 192 8.57 -9.47 -9.49
C THR A 192 8.69 -9.37 -7.97
N ASP A 193 9.10 -10.45 -7.31
CA ASP A 193 9.51 -10.46 -5.91
C ASP A 193 10.89 -9.83 -5.66
N ARG A 194 11.67 -9.49 -6.71
CA ARG A 194 12.99 -8.87 -6.55
C ARG A 194 12.89 -7.37 -6.35
N THR A 195 13.87 -6.81 -5.64
CA THR A 195 14.08 -5.35 -5.52
C THR A 195 15.28 -4.91 -6.36
N MET A 196 15.57 -3.60 -6.41
CA MET A 196 16.78 -3.05 -7.02
C MET A 196 18.04 -3.25 -6.17
N PHE A 197 17.97 -3.94 -5.04
CA PHE A 197 19.11 -4.37 -4.25
C PHE A 197 19.31 -5.88 -4.41
N ALA A 198 20.50 -6.28 -4.86
CA ALA A 198 20.82 -7.69 -5.09
C ALA A 198 20.66 -8.51 -3.80
N GLY A 199 19.88 -9.59 -3.88
CA GLY A 199 19.60 -10.49 -2.76
C GLY A 199 18.50 -10.02 -1.80
N VAL A 200 17.94 -8.82 -1.99
CA VAL A 200 16.77 -8.35 -1.24
C VAL A 200 15.51 -8.58 -2.06
N HIS A 201 14.55 -9.27 -1.45
CA HIS A 201 13.27 -9.64 -2.03
C HIS A 201 12.12 -8.98 -1.27
N GLN A 202 10.93 -8.97 -1.88
CA GLN A 202 9.67 -8.57 -1.27
C GLN A 202 8.65 -9.70 -1.38
N ILE A 203 7.76 -9.80 -0.39
CA ILE A 203 6.56 -10.63 -0.56
C ILE A 203 5.65 -9.90 -1.55
N ARG A 204 5.18 -10.57 -2.60
CA ARG A 204 4.24 -9.99 -3.57
C ARG A 204 2.88 -9.75 -2.92
N GLY A 205 2.08 -8.82 -3.47
CA GLY A 205 0.70 -8.64 -3.02
C GLY A 205 -0.09 -9.94 -3.17
N GLY A 206 -0.95 -10.26 -2.20
CA GLY A 206 -1.74 -11.49 -2.21
C GLY A 206 -0.96 -12.78 -1.99
N HIS A 207 0.29 -12.68 -1.49
CA HIS A 207 1.15 -13.83 -1.20
C HIS A 207 1.51 -13.96 0.27
N SER A 208 1.80 -15.19 0.69
CA SER A 208 2.39 -15.54 1.97
C SER A 208 3.63 -16.42 1.78
N ILE A 209 4.51 -16.42 2.78
CA ILE A 209 5.69 -17.27 2.85
C ILE A 209 5.77 -17.87 4.24
N THR A 210 5.97 -19.18 4.34
CA THR A 210 6.34 -19.83 5.60
C THR A 210 7.81 -20.25 5.55
N PHE A 211 8.61 -19.77 6.49
CA PHE A 211 9.99 -20.22 6.67
C PHE A 211 10.03 -21.36 7.69
N LEU A 212 10.58 -22.50 7.27
CA LEU A 212 10.72 -23.69 8.11
C LEU A 212 12.09 -23.73 8.80
N PRO A 213 12.22 -24.41 9.95
CA PRO A 213 13.52 -24.66 10.60
C PRO A 213 14.56 -25.33 9.70
N SER A 214 14.12 -26.11 8.70
CA SER A 214 14.98 -26.75 7.70
C SER A 214 15.67 -25.76 6.76
N GLY A 215 15.20 -24.51 6.68
CA GLY A 215 15.59 -23.53 5.67
C GLY A 215 14.75 -23.55 4.39
N GLU A 216 13.78 -24.47 4.32
CA GLU A 216 12.78 -24.52 3.26
C GLU A 216 11.77 -23.37 3.40
N GLU A 217 11.22 -22.97 2.25
CA GLU A 217 10.26 -21.89 2.12
C GLU A 217 9.01 -22.40 1.41
N GLU A 218 7.86 -22.19 2.02
CA GLU A 218 6.57 -22.51 1.42
C GLU A 218 5.91 -21.21 0.95
N TYR A 219 5.84 -21.03 -0.37
CA TYR A 219 5.21 -19.88 -1.01
C TYR A 219 3.76 -20.20 -1.38
N GLU A 220 2.86 -19.26 -1.11
CA GLU A 220 1.44 -19.39 -1.47
C GLU A 220 0.91 -18.06 -2.01
N CYS A 221 0.27 -18.11 -3.18
CA CYS A 221 -0.59 -17.03 -3.67
C CYS A 221 -2.01 -17.30 -3.18
N TYR A 222 -2.43 -16.58 -2.15
CA TYR A 222 -3.76 -16.76 -1.54
C TYR A 222 -4.81 -15.83 -2.16
N PHE A 223 -4.38 -14.85 -2.97
CA PHE A 223 -5.26 -13.93 -3.68
C PHE A 223 -4.67 -13.51 -5.02
N ASP A 224 -5.47 -13.68 -6.06
CA ASP A 224 -5.29 -13.11 -7.39
C ASP A 224 -6.68 -12.65 -7.87
N PRO A 225 -6.86 -11.43 -8.41
CA PRO A 225 -8.16 -10.98 -8.89
C PRO A 225 -8.70 -11.89 -9.99
N ASP A 226 -9.93 -12.36 -9.80
CA ASP A 226 -10.68 -13.04 -10.86
C ASP A 226 -11.19 -12.01 -11.87
N VAL A 227 -10.70 -12.09 -13.11
CA VAL A 227 -11.12 -11.21 -14.20
C VAL A 227 -12.22 -11.88 -15.00
N SER A 228 -13.46 -11.43 -14.79
CA SER A 228 -14.60 -11.93 -15.56
C SER A 228 -14.41 -11.69 -17.07
N SER A 229 -14.72 -12.73 -17.86
CA SER A 229 -14.81 -12.62 -19.32
C SER A 229 -16.12 -12.01 -19.81
N GLU A 230 -17.09 -11.75 -18.91
CA GLU A 230 -18.39 -11.23 -19.28
C GLU A 230 -18.36 -9.72 -19.55
N THR A 231 -18.54 -9.35 -20.82
CA THR A 231 -18.73 -7.95 -21.23
C THR A 231 -20.22 -7.65 -21.39
N ALA A 232 -20.98 -7.56 -20.29
CA ALA A 232 -22.38 -7.14 -20.33
C ALA A 232 -22.47 -5.60 -20.34
N SER A 233 -22.92 -5.03 -21.46
CA SER A 233 -22.89 -3.57 -21.72
C SER A 233 -24.27 -2.94 -21.95
N ASP A 234 -25.35 -3.50 -21.41
CA ASP A 234 -26.66 -2.86 -21.49
C ASP A 234 -26.88 -1.80 -20.39
N PRO A 235 -27.75 -0.80 -20.61
CA PRO A 235 -27.96 0.30 -19.67
C PRO A 235 -28.45 -0.12 -18.27
N GLU A 236 -29.26 -1.18 -18.16
CA GLU A 236 -29.79 -1.62 -16.85
C GLU A 236 -28.69 -2.29 -16.04
N THR A 237 -27.87 -3.12 -16.68
CA THR A 237 -26.66 -3.69 -16.05
C THR A 237 -25.71 -2.58 -15.60
N GLY A 238 -25.47 -1.56 -16.42
CA GLY A 238 -24.63 -0.41 -16.06
C GLY A 238 -25.17 0.37 -14.87
N LYS A 239 -26.49 0.60 -14.80
CA LYS A 239 -27.13 1.28 -13.68
C LYS A 239 -27.03 0.48 -12.39
N LYS A 240 -27.26 -0.84 -12.45
CA LYS A 240 -27.10 -1.74 -11.31
C LYS A 240 -25.65 -1.76 -10.81
N ALA A 241 -24.69 -1.90 -11.72
CA ALA A 241 -23.26 -1.90 -11.40
C ALA A 241 -22.83 -0.58 -10.74
N SER A 242 -23.27 0.57 -11.26
CA SER A 242 -23.01 1.88 -10.65
C SER A 242 -23.63 1.99 -9.25
N GLY A 243 -24.84 1.49 -9.04
CA GLY A 243 -25.46 1.44 -7.71
C GLY A 243 -24.66 0.59 -6.73
N THR A 244 -24.22 -0.60 -7.14
CA THR A 244 -23.37 -1.49 -6.35
C THR A 244 -22.03 -0.84 -6.03
N LEU A 245 -21.35 -0.25 -7.01
CA LEU A 245 -20.08 0.45 -6.82
C LEU A 245 -20.21 1.60 -5.80
N ASN A 246 -21.25 2.42 -5.91
CA ASN A 246 -21.49 3.51 -4.97
C ASN A 246 -21.70 3.00 -3.54
N HIS A 247 -22.45 1.90 -3.38
CA HIS A 247 -22.67 1.30 -2.05
C HIS A 247 -21.37 0.72 -1.47
N LEU A 248 -20.61 -0.03 -2.26
CA LEU A 248 -19.34 -0.63 -1.85
C LEU A 248 -18.29 0.44 -1.52
N LEU A 249 -18.22 1.51 -2.29
CA LEU A 249 -17.30 2.63 -2.04
C LEU A 249 -17.66 3.37 -0.74
N GLU A 250 -18.94 3.63 -0.51
CA GLU A 250 -19.40 4.23 0.75
C GLU A 250 -19.07 3.32 1.95
N ASP A 251 -19.28 2.02 1.82
CA ASP A 251 -18.94 1.04 2.87
C ASP A 251 -17.43 0.94 3.11
N ALA A 252 -16.64 0.90 2.04
CA ALA A 252 -15.18 0.88 2.12
C ALA A 252 -14.63 2.13 2.83
N ILE A 253 -15.24 3.30 2.60
CA ILE A 253 -14.89 4.55 3.30
C ILE A 253 -15.32 4.47 4.76
N ARG A 254 -16.57 4.06 5.06
CA ARG A 254 -17.08 3.91 6.42
C ARG A 254 -16.16 3.03 7.28
N LEU A 255 -15.74 1.89 6.74
CA LEU A 255 -14.79 0.97 7.37
C LEU A 255 -13.44 1.64 7.71
N ARG A 256 -12.93 2.52 6.83
CA ARG A 256 -11.68 3.26 7.00
C ARG A 256 -11.78 4.44 7.96
N LEU A 257 -13.00 4.82 8.39
CA LEU A 257 -13.22 5.83 9.41
C LEU A 257 -13.25 5.24 10.84
N ARG A 258 -13.17 3.91 10.99
CA ARG A 258 -12.99 3.25 12.29
C ARG A 258 -11.57 3.58 12.80
N SER A 259 -11.45 4.54 13.72
CA SER A 259 -10.15 4.99 14.24
C SER A 259 -10.31 5.69 15.57
N ASP A 260 -9.36 5.48 16.51
CA ASP A 260 -9.32 6.20 17.80
C ASP A 260 -8.52 7.52 17.72
N VAL A 261 -8.06 7.89 16.53
CA VAL A 261 -7.31 9.11 16.26
C VAL A 261 -7.95 9.90 15.13
N PRO A 262 -7.72 11.23 15.07
CA PRO A 262 -8.25 12.05 14.00
C PRO A 262 -7.82 11.59 12.60
N VAL A 263 -8.78 11.58 11.68
CA VAL A 263 -8.66 11.19 10.28
C VAL A 263 -8.79 12.42 9.38
N GLY A 264 -7.86 12.58 8.44
CA GLY A 264 -7.92 13.55 7.35
C GLY A 264 -8.05 12.90 5.97
N THR A 265 -8.07 13.73 4.92
CA THR A 265 -8.21 13.25 3.53
C THR A 265 -7.33 14.03 2.57
N CYS A 266 -6.71 13.36 1.59
CA CYS A 266 -6.06 14.05 0.48
C CYS A 266 -7.09 14.56 -0.53
N LEU A 267 -6.97 15.82 -0.96
CA LEU A 267 -7.83 16.42 -1.98
C LEU A 267 -6.98 17.03 -3.10
N SER A 268 -7.07 16.47 -4.31
CA SER A 268 -6.29 16.95 -5.47
C SER A 268 -7.12 17.76 -6.48
N GLY A 269 -8.45 17.79 -6.30
CA GLY A 269 -9.38 18.33 -7.30
C GLY A 269 -9.78 17.33 -8.39
N GLY A 270 -9.10 16.18 -8.45
CA GLY A 270 -9.51 15.05 -9.30
C GLY A 270 -10.77 14.37 -8.79
N ILE A 271 -11.53 13.75 -9.70
CA ILE A 271 -12.82 13.10 -9.43
C ILE A 271 -12.74 12.06 -8.31
N ASN A 272 -11.64 11.31 -8.21
CA ASN A 272 -11.44 10.27 -7.20
C ASN A 272 -11.41 10.88 -5.79
N SER A 273 -10.50 11.82 -5.54
CA SER A 273 -10.37 12.51 -4.25
C SER A 273 -11.60 13.35 -3.87
N ALA A 274 -12.25 13.95 -4.88
CA ALA A 274 -13.50 14.69 -4.72
C ALA A 274 -14.64 13.76 -4.28
N THR A 275 -14.73 12.56 -4.85
CA THR A 275 -15.74 11.56 -4.49
C THR A 275 -15.54 11.09 -3.06
N VAL A 276 -14.31 10.75 -2.67
CA VAL A 276 -14.00 10.37 -1.28
C VAL A 276 -14.37 11.49 -0.30
N THR A 277 -13.98 12.73 -0.61
CA THR A 277 -14.30 13.91 0.23
C THR A 277 -15.81 14.14 0.35
N ALA A 278 -16.56 14.04 -0.75
CA ALA A 278 -18.01 14.20 -0.74
C ALA A 278 -18.71 13.08 0.05
N LEU A 279 -18.22 11.84 -0.06
CA LEU A 279 -18.77 10.68 0.63
C LEU A 279 -18.52 10.77 2.14
N ILE A 280 -17.30 11.09 2.57
CA ILE A 280 -17.00 11.31 4.00
C ILE A 280 -17.88 12.43 4.55
N ASN A 281 -18.02 13.57 3.84
CA ASN A 281 -18.87 14.65 4.31
C ASN A 281 -20.37 14.27 4.38
N ARG A 282 -20.83 13.34 3.53
CA ARG A 282 -22.16 12.75 3.68
C ARG A 282 -22.25 11.91 4.95
N LEU A 283 -21.25 11.06 5.23
CA LEU A 283 -21.17 10.26 6.45
C LEU A 283 -21.13 11.14 7.72
N ILE A 284 -20.46 12.29 7.69
CA ILE A 284 -20.51 13.27 8.80
C ILE A 284 -21.95 13.68 9.12
N ARG A 285 -22.76 13.95 8.09
CA ARG A 285 -24.16 14.36 8.27
C ARG A 285 -25.09 13.23 8.68
N THR A 286 -24.82 11.99 8.27
CA THR A 286 -25.74 10.86 8.48
C THR A 286 -25.37 9.98 9.67
N GLU A 287 -24.07 9.85 9.96
CA GLU A 287 -23.51 8.90 10.93
C GLU A 287 -22.59 9.57 11.96
N SER A 288 -22.10 10.79 11.69
CA SER A 288 -21.25 11.57 12.59
C SER A 288 -20.07 10.78 13.18
N PRO A 289 -19.15 10.27 12.33
CA PRO A 289 -18.03 9.47 12.80
C PRO A 289 -17.06 10.31 13.65
N ASP A 290 -16.84 9.88 14.89
CA ASP A 290 -16.00 10.57 15.88
C ASP A 290 -14.58 10.88 15.37
N SER A 291 -14.03 10.00 14.53
CA SER A 291 -12.66 10.13 13.99
C SER A 291 -12.47 11.32 13.05
N VAL A 292 -13.54 11.86 12.45
CA VAL A 292 -13.47 13.00 11.53
C VAL A 292 -13.96 14.29 12.20
N GLY A 293 -14.90 14.18 13.14
CA GLY A 293 -15.58 15.32 13.76
C GLY A 293 -16.57 16.02 12.83
N ASP A 294 -17.03 17.22 13.22
CA ASP A 294 -18.06 17.97 12.48
C ASP A 294 -17.59 18.52 11.13
N VAL A 295 -16.27 18.74 10.99
CA VAL A 295 -15.67 19.31 9.77
C VAL A 295 -14.44 18.49 9.40
N GLN A 296 -14.50 17.85 8.23
CA GLN A 296 -13.37 17.11 7.68
C GLN A 296 -12.18 18.04 7.39
N LYS A 297 -10.99 17.61 7.77
CA LYS A 297 -9.71 18.23 7.37
C LYS A 297 -9.20 17.60 6.08
N THR A 298 -8.86 18.44 5.11
CA THR A 298 -8.33 18.04 3.80
C THR A 298 -6.97 18.67 3.56
N PHE A 299 -6.13 17.98 2.80
CA PHE A 299 -4.77 18.42 2.46
C PHE A 299 -4.56 18.36 0.95
N SER A 300 -4.07 19.46 0.37
CA SER A 300 -4.02 19.62 -1.09
C SER A 300 -2.68 20.15 -1.55
N ALA A 301 -2.00 19.44 -2.44
CA ALA A 301 -0.91 20.01 -3.21
C ALA A 301 -1.47 20.91 -4.33
N GLN A 302 -0.93 22.12 -4.49
CA GLN A 302 -1.32 23.06 -5.54
C GLN A 302 -0.07 23.61 -6.23
N VAL A 303 -0.18 23.81 -7.54
CA VAL A 303 0.76 24.63 -8.28
C VAL A 303 0.39 26.09 -8.03
N ALA A 304 1.39 26.96 -7.86
CA ALA A 304 1.18 28.39 -7.57
C ALA A 304 0.50 29.19 -8.71
N ASP A 305 0.13 28.54 -9.83
CA ASP A 305 -0.54 29.18 -10.96
C ASP A 305 -2.05 29.40 -10.66
N PRO A 306 -2.50 30.67 -10.56
CA PRO A 306 -3.90 30.99 -10.31
C PRO A 306 -4.86 30.52 -11.40
N GLY A 307 -4.38 30.24 -12.62
CA GLY A 307 -5.19 29.80 -13.76
C GLY A 307 -5.37 28.29 -13.89
N SER A 308 -4.89 27.50 -12.92
CA SER A 308 -4.98 26.04 -12.97
C SER A 308 -6.43 25.53 -12.83
N GLU A 309 -6.84 24.63 -13.73
CA GLU A 309 -8.17 24.00 -13.69
C GLU A 309 -8.41 23.23 -12.38
N GLU A 310 -7.37 22.58 -11.84
CA GLU A 310 -7.41 21.83 -10.58
C GLU A 310 -7.88 22.69 -9.40
N ARG A 311 -7.47 23.96 -9.35
CA ARG A 311 -7.89 24.90 -8.31
C ARG A 311 -9.38 25.16 -8.34
N GLY A 312 -9.96 25.38 -9.52
CA GLY A 312 -11.39 25.61 -9.68
C GLY A 312 -12.23 24.38 -9.28
N SER A 313 -11.76 23.19 -9.64
CA SER A 313 -12.39 21.93 -9.21
C SER A 313 -12.31 21.73 -7.70
N MET A 314 -11.17 22.02 -7.06
CA MET A 314 -11.03 21.95 -5.61
C MET A 314 -11.96 22.93 -4.90
N ASP A 315 -11.97 24.20 -5.30
CA ASP A 315 -12.79 25.24 -4.67
C ASP A 315 -14.28 24.85 -4.72
N SER A 316 -14.75 24.29 -5.84
CA SER A 316 -16.12 23.79 -5.97
C SER A 316 -16.48 22.68 -4.98
N ILE A 317 -15.53 21.78 -4.70
CA ILE A 317 -15.73 20.70 -3.71
C ILE A 317 -15.71 21.27 -2.29
N LEU A 318 -14.81 22.20 -2.00
CA LEU A 318 -14.74 22.86 -0.68
C LEU A 318 -16.01 23.66 -0.40
N ASP A 319 -16.53 24.42 -1.37
CA ASP A 319 -17.79 25.15 -1.25
C ASP A 319 -18.99 24.23 -1.03
N ALA A 320 -19.03 23.10 -1.75
CA ALA A 320 -20.11 22.12 -1.63
C ALA A 320 -20.06 21.32 -0.32
N THR A 321 -18.87 21.15 0.27
CA THR A 321 -18.68 20.28 1.43
C THR A 321 -18.51 21.03 2.75
N GLY A 322 -17.98 22.26 2.72
CA GLY A 322 -17.56 22.99 3.91
C GLY A 322 -16.29 22.42 4.55
N ALA A 323 -15.55 21.53 3.87
CA ALA A 323 -14.34 20.93 4.41
C ALA A 323 -13.25 21.98 4.66
N ALA A 324 -12.50 21.84 5.76
CA ALA A 324 -11.32 22.64 6.01
C ALA A 324 -10.17 22.14 5.11
N ASN A 325 -9.39 23.04 4.51
CA ASN A 325 -8.33 22.67 3.57
C ASN A 325 -7.00 23.36 3.87
N GLU A 326 -5.98 22.54 4.06
CA GLU A 326 -4.59 22.99 4.09
C GLU A 326 -4.01 22.89 2.67
N ARG A 327 -3.55 24.02 2.14
CA ARG A 327 -2.96 24.11 0.80
C ARG A 327 -1.44 24.11 0.90
N ILE A 328 -0.83 23.14 0.22
CA ILE A 328 0.60 22.94 0.15
C ILE A 328 1.08 23.33 -1.25
N PHE A 329 2.17 24.08 -1.34
CA PHE A 329 2.73 24.54 -2.62
C PHE A 329 4.13 23.96 -2.85
N PRO A 330 4.25 22.72 -3.35
CA PRO A 330 5.55 22.12 -3.68
C PRO A 330 6.26 22.96 -4.74
N GLY A 331 7.55 23.22 -4.53
CA GLY A 331 8.34 24.07 -5.41
C GLY A 331 9.76 23.55 -5.64
N PRO A 332 10.45 24.01 -6.70
CA PRO A 332 11.79 23.53 -7.03
C PRO A 332 12.85 23.76 -5.94
N ALA A 333 12.70 24.84 -5.15
CA ALA A 333 13.60 25.13 -4.04
C ALA A 333 13.45 24.07 -2.94
N GLY A 334 12.22 23.84 -2.47
CA GLY A 334 11.94 22.80 -1.48
C GLY A 334 12.37 21.41 -1.95
N PHE A 335 12.19 21.10 -3.25
CA PHE A 335 12.63 19.80 -3.78
C PHE A 335 14.13 19.58 -3.61
N ARG A 336 14.95 20.62 -3.82
CA ARG A 336 16.40 20.52 -3.64
C ARG A 336 16.78 20.21 -2.20
N ASP A 337 16.03 20.73 -1.24
CA ASP A 337 16.26 20.51 0.18
C ASP A 337 15.76 19.12 0.61
N ASP A 338 14.63 18.67 0.05
CA ASP A 338 13.93 17.45 0.44
C ASP A 338 14.43 16.17 -0.28
N VAL A 339 15.14 16.30 -1.41
CA VAL A 339 15.46 15.15 -2.29
C VAL A 339 16.26 14.05 -1.59
N ALA A 340 17.19 14.41 -0.69
CA ALA A 340 17.98 13.43 0.05
C ALA A 340 17.10 12.60 1.00
N ASP A 341 16.21 13.27 1.74
CA ASP A 341 15.27 12.63 2.65
C ASP A 341 14.27 11.76 1.88
N MET A 342 13.78 12.24 0.72
CA MET A 342 12.91 11.44 -0.14
C MET A 342 13.57 10.16 -0.61
N LEU A 343 14.81 10.24 -1.10
CA LEU A 343 15.54 9.06 -1.56
C LEU A 343 15.77 8.07 -0.41
N TYR A 344 16.05 8.57 0.79
CA TYR A 344 16.13 7.73 1.99
C TYR A 344 14.79 7.06 2.29
N MET A 345 13.68 7.79 2.27
CA MET A 345 12.36 7.25 2.62
C MET A 345 11.85 6.21 1.61
N MET A 346 12.12 6.41 0.32
CA MET A 346 11.63 5.55 -0.75
C MET A 346 12.40 4.23 -0.88
N ASP A 347 13.63 4.14 -0.36
CA ASP A 347 14.63 3.06 -0.57
C ASP A 347 15.07 2.85 -2.02
N GLU A 348 14.16 2.98 -2.98
CA GLU A 348 14.36 2.79 -4.40
C GLU A 348 14.03 4.06 -5.20
N PRO A 349 14.56 4.20 -6.44
CA PRO A 349 14.18 5.27 -7.35
C PRO A 349 12.66 5.31 -7.60
N PHE A 350 12.10 6.48 -7.89
CA PHE A 350 10.68 6.64 -8.24
C PHE A 350 10.50 7.25 -9.63
N GLY A 351 9.41 6.86 -10.31
CA GLY A 351 9.19 7.19 -11.72
C GLY A 351 8.64 8.60 -12.02
N SER A 352 8.21 9.35 -11.01
CA SER A 352 7.51 10.64 -11.19
C SER A 352 7.72 11.60 -10.00
N LEU A 353 7.76 12.90 -10.27
CA LEU A 353 7.78 13.94 -9.23
C LEU A 353 6.42 14.08 -8.50
N ALA A 354 5.37 13.37 -8.91
CA ALA A 354 4.12 13.29 -8.15
C ALA A 354 4.35 12.79 -6.72
N CYS A 355 5.33 11.89 -6.52
CA CYS A 355 5.74 11.43 -5.19
C CYS A 355 6.26 12.59 -4.30
N TYR A 356 6.85 13.64 -4.89
CA TYR A 356 7.31 14.80 -4.13
C TYR A 356 6.14 15.66 -3.61
N SER A 357 5.14 15.89 -4.47
CA SER A 357 3.91 16.56 -4.05
C SER A 357 3.25 15.81 -2.90
N GLN A 358 3.17 14.48 -3.01
CA GLN A 358 2.61 13.62 -1.96
C GLN A 358 3.43 13.65 -0.68
N TYR A 359 4.76 13.61 -0.77
CA TYR A 359 5.65 13.77 0.38
C TYR A 359 5.39 15.07 1.13
N CYS A 360 5.21 16.18 0.40
CA CYS A 360 4.90 17.49 1.01
C CYS A 360 3.53 17.49 1.69
N VAL A 361 2.52 16.88 1.06
CA VAL A 361 1.16 16.73 1.64
C VAL A 361 1.22 15.91 2.93
N MET A 362 1.89 14.76 2.91
CA MET A 362 1.98 13.87 4.08
C MET A 362 2.79 14.49 5.22
N ARG A 363 3.85 15.24 4.90
CA ARG A 363 4.63 16.00 5.89
C ARG A 363 3.78 17.05 6.59
N GLU A 364 2.93 17.76 5.86
CA GLU A 364 2.03 18.75 6.45
C GLU A 364 0.90 18.05 7.22
N ALA A 365 0.23 17.06 6.62
CA ALA A 365 -0.86 16.33 7.26
C ALA A 365 -0.45 15.68 8.59
N GLY A 366 0.77 15.13 8.67
CA GLY A 366 1.33 14.53 9.89
C GLY A 366 1.47 15.50 11.08
N ARG A 367 1.35 16.81 10.86
CA ARG A 367 1.29 17.82 11.94
C ARG A 367 -0.09 17.94 12.57
N HIS A 368 -1.13 17.44 11.90
CA HIS A 368 -2.53 17.63 12.25
C HIS A 368 -3.27 16.32 12.55
N VAL A 369 -2.95 15.25 11.83
CA VAL A 369 -3.63 13.95 11.87
C VAL A 369 -2.62 12.80 11.74
N LYS A 370 -2.95 11.64 12.30
CA LYS A 370 -2.14 10.41 12.15
C LYS A 370 -2.58 9.54 10.98
N VAL A 371 -3.84 9.68 10.56
CA VAL A 371 -4.46 8.89 9.49
C VAL A 371 -4.95 9.84 8.41
N VAL A 372 -4.66 9.50 7.16
CA VAL A 372 -5.15 10.22 5.99
C VAL A 372 -5.70 9.20 5.01
N LEU A 373 -6.93 9.43 4.51
CA LEU A 373 -7.50 8.68 3.41
C LEU A 373 -7.03 9.30 2.09
N ASP A 374 -6.62 8.42 1.18
CA ASP A 374 -6.22 8.77 -0.18
C ASP A 374 -7.00 7.90 -1.18
N SER A 375 -7.16 8.40 -2.40
CA SER A 375 -7.95 7.79 -3.46
C SER A 375 -7.11 7.07 -4.51
N HIS A 376 -5.89 6.66 -4.18
CA HIS A 376 -5.04 5.85 -5.05
C HIS A 376 -5.68 4.49 -5.35
N GLY A 377 -5.47 3.95 -6.55
CA GLY A 377 -6.05 2.68 -7.02
C GLY A 377 -7.29 2.84 -7.90
N ALA A 378 -8.00 3.97 -7.81
CA ALA A 378 -9.24 4.18 -8.55
C ALA A 378 -9.03 4.21 -10.08
N ASP A 379 -7.93 4.80 -10.56
CA ASP A 379 -7.64 4.87 -12.00
C ASP A 379 -7.22 3.50 -12.57
N GLU A 380 -6.59 2.66 -11.75
CA GLU A 380 -6.27 1.27 -12.07
C GLU A 380 -7.53 0.40 -12.16
N GLU A 381 -8.44 0.52 -11.19
CA GLU A 381 -9.66 -0.29 -11.11
C GLU A 381 -10.74 0.14 -12.12
N LEU A 382 -10.91 1.45 -12.34
CA LEU A 382 -11.96 2.01 -13.20
C LEU A 382 -11.45 2.43 -14.59
N ALA A 383 -10.23 2.04 -14.96
CA ALA A 383 -9.60 2.39 -16.23
C ALA A 383 -9.57 3.91 -16.50
N GLY A 384 -9.25 4.71 -15.48
CA GLY A 384 -9.27 6.18 -15.52
C GLY A 384 -8.18 6.83 -16.38
N TYR A 385 -7.11 6.09 -16.71
CA TYR A 385 -6.03 6.62 -17.54
C TYR A 385 -6.42 6.72 -19.04
N ILE A 386 -6.02 7.83 -19.68
CA ILE A 386 -6.17 8.05 -21.14
C ILE A 386 -5.61 6.87 -21.96
N GLY A 387 -4.60 6.18 -21.43
CA GLY A 387 -3.98 5.00 -22.05
C GLY A 387 -4.94 3.82 -22.28
N TYR A 388 -6.07 3.73 -21.56
CA TYR A 388 -7.07 2.67 -21.74
C TYR A 388 -8.08 2.97 -22.85
N LEU A 389 -8.27 4.23 -23.25
CA LEU A 389 -9.27 4.61 -24.26
C LEU A 389 -9.05 3.95 -25.64
N PRO A 390 -7.82 3.70 -26.12
CA PRO A 390 -7.60 2.88 -27.32
C PRO A 390 -8.09 1.43 -27.17
N ALA A 391 -8.00 0.83 -25.98
CA ALA A 391 -8.49 -0.53 -25.73
C ALA A 391 -10.03 -0.56 -25.81
N LEU A 392 -10.71 0.41 -25.18
CA LEU A 392 -12.15 0.60 -25.29
C LEU A 392 -12.61 0.76 -26.75
N GLY A 393 -11.88 1.53 -27.56
CA GLY A 393 -12.17 1.66 -28.99
C GLY A 393 -12.02 0.35 -29.76
N ARG A 394 -11.03 -0.49 -29.43
CA ARG A 394 -10.87 -1.83 -30.02
C ARG A 394 -11.99 -2.78 -29.62
N GLU A 395 -12.45 -2.70 -28.37
CA GLU A 395 -13.59 -3.48 -27.88
C GLU A 395 -14.87 -3.11 -28.64
N PHE A 396 -15.13 -1.81 -28.85
CA PHE A 396 -16.25 -1.39 -29.70
C PHE A 396 -16.14 -1.90 -31.14
N LEU A 397 -14.93 -1.93 -31.72
CA LEU A 397 -14.75 -2.52 -33.05
C LEU A 397 -15.02 -4.02 -33.05
N ALA A 398 -14.51 -4.76 -32.07
CA ALA A 398 -14.72 -6.20 -31.94
C ALA A 398 -16.21 -6.54 -31.77
N GLY A 399 -16.95 -5.71 -31.02
CA GLY A 399 -18.40 -5.80 -30.86
C GLY A 399 -19.24 -5.24 -32.01
N GLY A 400 -18.64 -4.82 -33.13
CA GLY A 400 -19.35 -4.28 -34.29
C GLY A 400 -19.94 -2.87 -34.11
N HIS A 401 -19.57 -2.15 -33.05
CA HIS A 401 -20.03 -0.80 -32.73
C HIS A 401 -19.13 0.29 -33.37
N TYR A 402 -18.99 0.26 -34.70
CA TYR A 402 -18.05 1.13 -35.44
C TYR A 402 -18.22 2.63 -35.19
N LEU A 403 -19.47 3.13 -35.12
CA LEU A 403 -19.73 4.55 -34.86
C LEU A 403 -19.31 4.97 -33.45
N LYS A 404 -19.44 4.08 -32.45
CA LYS A 404 -18.97 4.33 -31.08
C LYS A 404 -17.43 4.34 -31.04
N ALA A 405 -16.78 3.40 -31.73
CA ALA A 405 -15.32 3.40 -31.83
C ALA A 405 -14.79 4.70 -32.47
N LEU A 406 -15.40 5.14 -33.57
CA LEU A 406 -15.06 6.40 -34.24
C LEU A 406 -15.27 7.61 -33.32
N SER A 407 -16.39 7.66 -32.60
CA SER A 407 -16.70 8.77 -31.71
C SER A 407 -15.72 8.86 -30.52
N VAL A 408 -15.37 7.73 -29.91
CA VAL A 408 -14.34 7.67 -28.85
C VAL A 408 -13.02 8.18 -29.38
N TRP A 409 -12.53 7.65 -30.50
CA TRP A 409 -11.25 8.08 -31.07
C TRP A 409 -11.24 9.54 -31.50
N TYR A 410 -12.34 10.04 -32.08
CA TYR A 410 -12.49 11.46 -32.41
C TYR A 410 -12.44 12.34 -31.16
N GLN A 411 -13.17 12.00 -30.09
CA GLN A 411 -13.15 12.77 -28.85
C GLN A 411 -11.78 12.74 -28.17
N VAL A 412 -11.15 11.57 -28.12
CA VAL A 412 -9.79 11.38 -27.59
C VAL A 412 -8.79 12.23 -28.35
N PHE A 413 -8.84 12.20 -29.69
CA PHE A 413 -7.98 13.04 -30.51
C PHE A 413 -8.27 14.52 -30.31
N ARG A 414 -9.55 14.93 -30.27
CA ARG A 414 -9.93 16.35 -30.14
C ARG A 414 -9.57 16.96 -28.79
N ARG A 415 -9.76 16.21 -27.70
CA ARG A 415 -9.55 16.71 -26.32
C ARG A 415 -8.14 16.46 -25.79
N HIS A 416 -7.47 15.42 -26.26
CA HIS A 416 -6.17 15.00 -25.75
C HIS A 416 -5.10 14.93 -26.84
N PHE A 417 -5.21 15.73 -27.91
CA PHE A 417 -4.22 15.76 -28.99
C PHE A 417 -2.79 16.00 -28.47
N SER A 418 -2.64 16.94 -27.53
CA SER A 418 -1.38 17.27 -26.86
C SER A 418 -0.76 16.04 -26.19
N PHE A 419 -1.56 15.25 -25.47
CA PHE A 419 -1.10 14.01 -24.83
C PHE A 419 -0.46 13.04 -25.83
N PHE A 420 -1.01 12.90 -27.04
CA PHE A 420 -0.42 12.01 -28.06
C PHE A 420 0.86 12.58 -28.68
N LEU A 421 0.98 13.90 -28.80
CA LEU A 421 2.22 14.55 -29.21
C LEU A 421 3.31 14.34 -28.15
N ASP A 422 2.97 14.56 -26.88
CA ASP A 422 3.87 14.35 -25.75
C ASP A 422 4.25 12.89 -25.61
N ALA A 423 3.31 11.96 -25.77
CA ALA A 423 3.59 10.52 -25.76
C ALA A 423 4.55 10.11 -26.88
N LYS A 424 4.46 10.71 -28.07
CA LYS A 424 5.44 10.48 -29.15
C LYS A 424 6.82 11.02 -28.78
N ALA A 425 6.90 12.23 -28.22
CA ALA A 425 8.15 12.82 -27.76
C ALA A 425 8.79 11.96 -26.65
N GLN A 426 7.99 11.54 -25.66
CA GLN A 426 8.38 10.62 -24.58
C GLN A 426 8.88 9.29 -25.13
N ARG A 427 8.18 8.68 -26.11
CA ARG A 427 8.66 7.44 -26.76
C ARG A 427 9.99 7.64 -27.49
N ALA A 428 10.22 8.78 -28.12
CA ALA A 428 11.50 9.08 -28.77
C ALA A 428 12.63 9.22 -27.73
N ILE A 429 12.37 9.90 -26.62
CA ILE A 429 13.29 10.02 -25.48
C ILE A 429 13.58 8.64 -24.88
N GLN A 430 12.55 7.83 -24.61
CA GLN A 430 12.69 6.46 -24.09
C GLN A 430 13.53 5.60 -25.04
N ARG A 431 13.28 5.65 -26.35
CA ARG A 431 14.09 4.93 -27.35
C ARG A 431 15.55 5.37 -27.33
N ARG A 432 15.82 6.68 -27.19
CA ARG A 432 17.19 7.20 -27.07
C ARG A 432 17.85 6.73 -25.77
N ARG A 433 17.16 6.81 -24.64
CA ARG A 433 17.63 6.32 -23.33
C ARG A 433 17.93 4.82 -23.36
N ARG A 434 17.08 4.01 -23.99
CA ARG A 434 17.30 2.56 -24.15
C ARG A 434 18.59 2.24 -24.90
N ARG A 435 19.01 3.07 -25.86
CA ARG A 435 20.30 2.91 -26.54
C ARG A 435 21.50 3.18 -25.63
N CYS A 436 21.30 3.85 -24.50
CA CYS A 436 22.34 4.08 -23.49
C CYS A 436 22.42 2.94 -22.47
N ILE A 437 21.38 2.09 -22.38
CA ILE A 437 21.37 0.92 -21.49
C ILE A 437 22.16 -0.20 -22.18
N ARG A 438 23.17 -0.73 -21.49
CA ARG A 438 23.93 -1.91 -21.93
C ARG A 438 23.40 -3.13 -21.19
N GLY A 439 23.36 -4.29 -21.88
CA GLY A 439 22.83 -5.54 -21.33
C GLY A 439 21.44 -5.89 -21.86
N GLU A 440 20.96 -7.07 -21.50
CA GLU A 440 19.63 -7.54 -21.86
C GLU A 440 18.57 -6.77 -21.06
N ILE A 441 17.51 -6.34 -21.75
CA ILE A 441 16.34 -5.69 -21.16
C ILE A 441 15.19 -6.67 -21.31
N PRO A 442 14.66 -7.24 -20.21
CA PRO A 442 13.55 -8.17 -20.31
C PRO A 442 12.34 -7.49 -20.93
N SER A 443 11.62 -8.25 -21.76
CA SER A 443 10.34 -7.82 -22.29
C SER A 443 9.31 -7.93 -21.18
N ILE A 444 8.75 -6.80 -20.75
CA ILE A 444 7.66 -6.78 -19.78
C ILE A 444 6.39 -6.38 -20.50
N ASN A 445 5.39 -7.25 -20.43
CA ASN A 445 4.05 -6.85 -20.75
C ASN A 445 3.46 -6.13 -19.54
N ARG A 446 3.51 -4.79 -19.58
CA ARG A 446 3.01 -3.90 -18.51
C ARG A 446 1.54 -4.16 -18.13
N TYR A 447 0.79 -4.86 -18.99
CA TYR A 447 -0.62 -5.18 -18.82
C TYR A 447 -0.91 -6.68 -18.92
N SER A 448 0.09 -7.58 -18.80
CA SER A 448 -0.17 -9.04 -18.82
C SER A 448 -0.86 -9.57 -17.57
N GLY A 449 -1.12 -8.72 -16.57
CA GLY A 449 -2.03 -9.03 -15.47
C GLY A 449 -1.67 -10.34 -14.76
N THR A 450 -0.55 -10.36 -14.07
CA THR A 450 -0.56 -11.03 -12.76
C THR A 450 -0.38 -9.89 -11.79
N LEU A 451 -1.42 -9.58 -11.02
CA LEU A 451 -1.18 -8.80 -9.82
C LEU A 451 -0.22 -9.59 -8.92
#